data_AF-A0A800G050-F1
#
_entry.id   AF-A0A800G050-F1
#
_cell.length_a   1.000
_cell.length_b   1.000
_cell.length_c   1.000
_cell.angle_alpha   90.00
_cell.angle_beta   90.00
_cell.angle_gamma   90.00
#
_symmetry.space_group_name_H-M   'P 1'
#
loop_
_entity.id
_entity.type
_entity.pdbx_description
1 polymer ?
#
loop_
_entity_poly.entity_id
_entity_poly.type
_entity_poly.pdbx_seq_one_letter_code
_entity_poly.pdbx_strand_id
1 'polypeptide(L)' 'MFNGAFGVDVRNADGLIVVSDMSTGLWTFRMEGFQGWNGEHWGVPDISSAQKWDQSLISRPISQ' A
#
# COMPACT_ATOMS: atom_id res chain seq x y z
N MET A 1 -11.97 23.00 -5.06
CA MET A 1 -11.44 22.02 -4.08
C MET A 1 -11.42 20.66 -4.75
N PHE A 2 -10.27 20.01 -4.80
CA PHE A 2 -10.20 18.62 -5.25
C PHE A 2 -10.67 17.75 -4.09
N ASN A 3 -11.78 17.04 -4.26
CA ASN A 3 -12.22 16.00 -3.32
C ASN A 3 -11.74 14.66 -3.87
N GLY A 4 -10.96 13.93 -3.09
CA GLY A 4 -10.39 12.65 -3.44
C GLY A 4 -9.63 12.05 -2.27
N ALA A 5 -9.14 10.82 -2.44
CA ALA A 5 -8.36 10.16 -1.41
C ALA A 5 -7.04 10.90 -1.13
N PHE A 6 -6.69 11.06 0.15
CA PHE A 6 -5.37 11.50 0.60
C PHE A 6 -4.40 10.31 0.73
N GLY A 7 -4.91 9.14 1.12
CA GLY A 7 -4.14 7.91 1.23
C GLY A 7 -4.90 6.74 0.62
N VAL A 8 -4.20 5.92 -0.16
CA VAL A 8 -4.69 4.64 -0.68
C VAL A 8 -3.57 3.63 -0.53
N ASP A 9 -3.88 2.47 0.05
CA ASP A 9 -2.93 1.37 0.14
C ASP A 9 -3.63 0.01 -0.02
N VAL A 10 -2.89 -0.97 -0.54
CA VAL A 10 -3.37 -2.34 -0.79
C VAL A 10 -2.37 -3.34 -0.22
N ARG A 11 -2.83 -4.13 0.74
CA ARG A 11 -2.01 -5.14 1.42
C ARG A 11 -1.99 -6.45 0.66
N ASN A 12 -0.79 -6.93 0.33
CA ASN A 12 -0.60 -8.20 -0.37
C ASN A 12 -1.01 -9.42 0.48
N ALA A 13 -0.91 -9.34 1.81
CA ALA A 13 -1.15 -10.48 2.69
C ALA A 13 -2.59 -11.02 2.60
N ASP A 14 -3.57 -10.14 2.40
CA ASP A 14 -4.99 -10.47 2.50
C ASP A 14 -5.93 -9.66 1.61
N GLY A 15 -5.38 -8.77 0.76
CA GLY A 15 -6.16 -7.89 -0.11
C GLY A 15 -6.91 -6.78 0.62
N LEU A 16 -6.49 -6.42 1.85
CA LEU A 16 -7.03 -5.26 2.54
C LEU A 16 -6.68 -3.98 1.78
N ILE A 17 -7.70 -3.20 1.46
CA ILE A 17 -7.59 -1.87 0.88
C ILE A 17 -7.96 -0.86 1.96
N VAL A 18 -7.10 0.14 2.18
CA VAL A 18 -7.37 1.26 3.08
C VAL A 18 -7.40 2.53 2.27
N VAL A 19 -8.48 3.30 2.40
CA VAL A 19 -8.66 4.60 1.74
C VAL A 19 -9.01 5.65 2.77
N SER A 20 -8.36 6.81 2.72
CA SER A 20 -8.71 7.95 3.56
C SER A 20 -8.99 9.19 2.72
N ASP A 21 -10.04 9.95 3.07
CA ASP A 21 -10.30 11.27 2.52
C ASP A 21 -10.77 12.27 3.61
N MET A 22 -10.69 13.58 3.35
CA MET A 22 -11.09 14.61 4.33
C MET A 22 -12.60 14.82 4.46
N SER A 23 -13.40 14.32 3.51
CA SER A 23 -14.86 14.53 3.48
C SER A 23 -15.63 13.40 4.15
N THR A 24 -15.17 12.16 4.00
CA THR A 24 -15.89 10.95 4.41
C THR A 24 -15.07 10.07 5.38
N GLY A 25 -13.78 10.37 5.58
CA GLY A 25 -12.95 9.72 6.59
C GLY A 25 -12.25 8.46 6.10
N LEU A 26 -12.19 7.43 6.95
CA LEU A 26 -11.46 6.19 6.73
C LEU A 26 -12.39 5.08 6.24
N TRP A 27 -12.00 4.44 5.14
CA TRP A 27 -12.68 3.29 4.55
C TRP A 27 -11.75 2.09 4.50
N THR A 28 -12.32 0.92 4.75
CA THR A 28 -11.61 -0.36 4.61
C THR A 28 -12.44 -1.31 3.77
N PHE A 29 -11.80 -1.94 2.79
CA PHE A 29 -12.40 -2.92 1.90
C PHE A 29 -11.51 -4.15 1.82
N ARG A 30 -12.09 -5.31 1.53
CA ARG A 30 -11.31 -6.49 1.19
C ARG A 30 -11.56 -6.86 -0.26
N MET A 31 -10.49 -7.00 -1.02
CA MET A 31 -10.56 -7.47 -2.40
C MET A 31 -10.43 -8.99 -2.44
N GLU A 32 -11.56 -9.67 -2.59
CA GLU A 32 -11.58 -11.11 -2.77
C GLU A 32 -10.90 -11.51 -4.08
N GLY A 33 -10.07 -12.57 -4.03
CA GLY A 33 -9.31 -13.06 -5.19
C GLY A 33 -8.03 -12.26 -5.50
N PHE A 34 -7.70 -11.21 -4.76
CA PHE A 34 -6.46 -10.47 -4.94
C PHE A 34 -5.23 -11.36 -4.68
N GLN A 35 -4.31 -11.42 -5.64
CA GLN A 35 -3.11 -12.27 -5.58
C GLN A 35 -1.84 -11.50 -5.20
N GLY A 36 -1.96 -10.20 -4.89
CA GLY A 36 -0.84 -9.32 -4.63
C GLY A 36 -0.36 -8.54 -5.85
N TRP A 37 0.48 -7.54 -5.61
CA TRP A 37 1.16 -6.76 -6.63
C TRP A 37 2.66 -6.61 -6.31
N ASN A 38 3.49 -6.40 -7.34
CA ASN A 38 4.92 -6.09 -7.23
C ASN A 38 5.22 -4.87 -8.11
N GLY A 39 5.90 -3.86 -7.56
CA GLY A 39 6.28 -2.66 -8.31
C GLY A 39 7.16 -2.94 -9.52
N GLU A 40 8.05 -3.95 -9.42
CA GLU A 40 9.00 -4.32 -10.48
C GLU A 40 8.28 -4.75 -11.77
N HIS A 41 7.09 -5.34 -11.66
CA HIS A 41 6.25 -5.68 -12.81
C HIS A 41 5.77 -4.45 -13.60
N TRP A 42 5.83 -3.28 -12.97
CA TRP A 42 5.41 -1.99 -13.52
C TRP A 42 6.58 -1.01 -13.68
N GLY A 43 7.83 -1.49 -13.57
CA GLY A 43 9.02 -0.65 -13.73
C GLY A 43 9.26 0.35 -12.59
N VAL A 44 8.65 0.13 -11.43
CA VAL A 44 8.86 0.94 -10.21
C VAL A 44 9.43 0.10 -9.08
N PRO A 45 10.09 0.68 -8.06
CA PRO A 45 10.65 -0.09 -6.95
C PRO A 45 9.59 -0.83 -6.13
N ASP A 46 9.90 -2.06 -5.71
CA ASP A 46 9.05 -2.87 -4.82
C ASP A 46 9.27 -2.51 -3.34
N ILE A 47 8.83 -1.31 -2.95
CA ILE A 47 9.13 -0.71 -1.63
C ILE A 47 7.90 -0.44 -0.77
N SER A 48 6.69 -0.85 -1.16
CA SER A 48 5.51 -0.56 -0.34
C SER A 48 5.52 -1.39 0.94
N SER A 49 5.35 -0.70 2.07
CA SER A 49 5.18 -1.31 3.39
C SER A 49 3.93 -2.19 3.47
N ALA A 50 2.89 -1.94 2.67
CA ALA A 50 1.73 -2.83 2.61
C ALA A 50 1.97 -4.10 1.79
N GLN A 51 2.86 -4.05 0.80
CA GLN A 51 3.32 -5.27 0.13
C GLN A 51 4.17 -6.12 1.09
N LYS A 52 5.00 -5.46 1.92
CA LYS A 52 5.98 -6.09 2.83
C LYS A 52 5.54 -6.02 4.29
N TRP A 53 4.25 -6.28 4.56
CA TRP A 53 3.62 -6.10 5.87
C TRP A 53 4.35 -6.79 7.04
N ASP A 54 4.80 -8.03 6.84
CA ASP A 54 5.50 -8.81 7.88
C ASP A 54 7.02 -8.63 7.85
N GLN A 55 7.57 -7.87 6.90
CA GLN A 55 8.99 -7.59 6.87
C GLN A 55 9.27 -6.39 7.76
N SER A 56 9.98 -6.63 8.87
CA SER A 56 10.73 -5.58 9.54
C SER A 56 11.56 -4.85 8.50
N LEU A 57 11.39 -3.52 8.38
CA LEU A 57 12.24 -2.69 7.53
C LEU A 57 13.70 -3.01 7.86
N ILE A 58 14.35 -3.80 7.01
CA ILE A 58 15.78 -4.04 7.11
C ILE A 58 16.38 -2.65 6.89
N SER A 59 16.99 -2.09 7.94
CA SER A 59 17.74 -0.84 7.86
C SER A 59 18.70 -0.95 6.68
N ARG A 60 18.35 -0.32 5.55
CA ARG A 60 19.30 -0.18 4.45
C ARG A 60 20.39 0.72 5.02
N PRO A 61 21.66 0.30 5.06
CA PRO A 61 22.73 1.20 5.45
C PRO A 61 22.61 2.42 4.54
N ILE A 62 22.45 3.60 5.12
CA ILE A 62 22.54 4.84 4.36
C ILE A 62 23.98 4.85 3.84
N SER A 63 24.16 4.68 2.53
CA SER A 63 25.47 4.90 1.91
C SER A 63 25.88 6.32 2.27
N GLN A 64 27.05 6.45 2.94
CA GLN A 64 27.71 7.74 3.11
C GLN A 64 28.12 8.32 1.76
#